data_AF-A0A7J9RLJ9-F1
#
_entry.id   AF-A0A7J9RLJ9-F1
#
_cell.length_a   1.000
_cell.length_b   1.000
_cell.length_c   1.000
_cell.angle_alpha   90.00
_cell.angle_beta   90.00
_cell.angle_gamma   90.00
#
_symmetry.space_group_name_H-M   'P 1'
#
loop_
_entity.id
_entity.type
_entity.pdbx_description
1 polymer ?
#
loop_
_entity_poly.entity_id
_entity_poly.type
_entity_poly.pdbx_seq_one_letter_code
_entity_poly.pdbx_strand_id
1 'polypeptide(L)'
;MDVWPFDATECYDRDFDGVGDNQDIFPDSALEWLDSDGDGLGDNADVFPFDKEAKYDADGDGVPDSTDLFPRNSGMDSFLDIGWRIGLVFLGIGGLVLFIQRRTGTVLEDKEWNHQSMSDEGMEQFNRPSMAPSLENFE
;
A
#
# COMPACT_ATOMS: atom_id res chain seq x y z
N MET A 1 -37.03 -43.98 9.27
CA MET A 1 -37.01 -44.55 7.91
C MET A 1 -35.67 -44.20 7.35
N ASP A 2 -35.02 -45.11 6.63
CA ASP A 2 -33.73 -44.86 6.00
C ASP A 2 -33.90 -43.83 4.88
N VAL A 3 -33.12 -42.76 4.91
CA VAL A 3 -33.19 -41.66 3.95
C VAL A 3 -32.46 -42.02 2.65
N TRP A 4 -31.49 -42.94 2.68
CA TRP A 4 -30.78 -43.46 1.49
C TRP A 4 -30.98 -44.96 1.31
N PRO A 5 -32.17 -45.41 0.87
CA PRO A 5 -32.46 -46.83 0.68
C PRO A 5 -31.59 -47.52 -0.39
N PHE A 6 -30.79 -46.77 -1.15
CA PHE A 6 -29.87 -47.29 -2.18
C PHE A 6 -28.40 -47.16 -1.82
N ASP A 7 -28.05 -46.52 -0.70
CA ASP A 7 -26.68 -46.40 -0.22
C ASP A 7 -26.59 -46.88 1.23
N ALA A 8 -26.14 -48.11 1.41
CA ALA A 8 -26.03 -48.72 2.74
C ALA A 8 -24.89 -48.14 3.60
N THR A 9 -24.03 -47.28 3.03
CA THR A 9 -22.98 -46.59 3.80
C THR A 9 -23.49 -45.31 4.45
N GLU A 10 -24.55 -44.72 3.89
CA GLU A 10 -25.20 -43.53 4.41
C GLU A 10 -26.37 -43.88 5.32
N CYS A 11 -26.54 -43.11 6.39
CA CYS A 11 -27.62 -43.38 7.35
C CYS A 11 -28.16 -42.13 8.05
N TYR A 12 -27.43 -41.02 7.99
CA TYR A 12 -27.85 -39.73 8.54
C TYR A 12 -27.48 -38.60 7.58
N ASP A 13 -28.29 -37.55 7.64
CA ASP A 13 -28.09 -36.23 7.04
C ASP A 13 -28.67 -35.30 8.09
N ARG A 14 -27.76 -34.75 8.89
CA ARG A 14 -28.09 -34.02 10.12
C ARG A 14 -28.68 -32.64 9.84
N ASP A 15 -28.29 -32.03 8.73
CA ASP A 15 -28.68 -30.68 8.37
C ASP A 15 -29.67 -30.60 7.19
N PHE A 16 -29.95 -31.74 6.56
CA PHE A 16 -30.94 -31.96 5.51
C PHE A 16 -30.60 -31.31 4.17
N ASP A 17 -29.32 -31.26 3.79
CA ASP A 17 -28.87 -30.72 2.50
C ASP A 17 -28.86 -31.74 1.35
N GLY A 18 -29.05 -33.03 1.67
CA GLY A 18 -29.09 -34.13 0.72
C GLY A 18 -27.75 -34.83 0.50
N VAL A 19 -26.68 -34.41 1.16
CA VAL A 19 -25.42 -35.12 1.33
C VAL A 19 -25.48 -35.89 2.65
N GLY A 20 -25.02 -37.14 2.65
CA GLY A 20 -25.02 -37.92 3.89
C GLY A 20 -23.83 -37.54 4.77
N ASP A 21 -24.03 -37.60 6.09
CA ASP A 21 -23.06 -37.25 7.14
C ASP A 21 -21.69 -37.92 6.97
N ASN A 22 -21.60 -39.05 6.23
CA ASN A 22 -20.35 -39.78 6.05
C ASN A 22 -19.45 -39.16 4.97
N GLN A 23 -20.03 -38.49 3.97
CA GLN A 23 -19.32 -37.76 2.92
C GLN A 23 -19.28 -36.25 3.18
N ASP A 24 -20.21 -35.74 3.98
CA ASP A 24 -20.31 -34.33 4.34
C ASP A 24 -19.18 -33.90 5.29
N ILE A 25 -18.39 -32.90 4.88
CA ILE A 25 -17.33 -32.33 5.69
C ILE A 25 -17.87 -31.37 6.77
N PHE A 26 -19.06 -30.78 6.56
CA PHE A 26 -19.74 -29.90 7.50
C PHE A 26 -21.18 -30.37 7.84
N PRO A 27 -21.35 -31.54 8.49
CA PRO A 27 -22.66 -32.18 8.70
C PRO A 27 -23.70 -31.43 9.55
N ASP A 28 -23.36 -30.25 10.05
CA ASP A 28 -24.27 -29.42 10.85
C ASP A 28 -24.63 -28.13 10.10
N SER A 29 -24.26 -28.01 8.82
CA SER A 29 -24.38 -26.82 7.98
C SER A 29 -24.90 -27.17 6.60
N ALA A 30 -26.22 -27.04 6.41
CA ALA A 30 -26.89 -27.36 5.15
C ALA A 30 -26.49 -26.50 3.93
N LEU A 31 -25.56 -25.57 4.12
CA LEU A 31 -25.01 -24.71 3.08
C LEU A 31 -23.60 -25.10 2.67
N GLU A 32 -22.95 -26.05 3.34
CA GLU A 32 -21.58 -26.44 3.10
C GLU A 32 -21.46 -27.95 3.23
N TRP A 33 -20.91 -28.63 2.23
CA TRP A 33 -20.71 -30.08 2.28
C TRP A 33 -19.29 -30.51 1.88
N LEU A 34 -18.51 -29.58 1.30
CA LEU A 34 -17.21 -29.84 0.70
C LEU A 34 -16.21 -28.74 1.11
N ASP A 35 -14.96 -29.15 1.31
CA ASP A 35 -13.77 -28.32 1.55
C ASP A 35 -12.66 -28.90 0.65
N SER A 36 -12.52 -28.33 -0.54
CA SER A 36 -11.73 -28.88 -1.63
C SER A 36 -10.22 -28.76 -1.40
N ASP A 37 -9.76 -27.78 -0.63
CA ASP A 37 -8.34 -27.57 -0.31
C ASP A 37 -7.96 -27.89 1.14
N GLY A 38 -8.95 -28.19 1.99
CA GLY A 38 -8.78 -28.65 3.35
C GLY A 38 -8.34 -27.54 4.29
N ASP A 39 -8.77 -26.31 4.06
CA ASP A 39 -8.43 -25.14 4.86
C ASP A 39 -9.40 -24.86 6.02
N GLY A 40 -10.51 -25.62 6.07
CA GLY A 40 -11.55 -25.55 7.08
C GLY A 40 -12.68 -24.57 6.79
N LEU A 41 -12.69 -23.92 5.63
CA LEU A 41 -13.83 -23.17 5.10
C LEU A 41 -14.50 -24.02 4.01
N GLY A 42 -15.84 -24.04 3.98
CA GLY A 42 -16.54 -24.78 2.94
C GLY A 42 -16.48 -24.08 1.59
N ASP A 43 -16.51 -24.86 0.51
CA ASP A 43 -16.37 -24.39 -0.87
C ASP A 43 -17.41 -23.31 -1.26
N ASN A 44 -18.58 -23.26 -0.62
CA ASN A 44 -19.58 -22.24 -0.93
C ASN A 44 -19.30 -20.89 -0.24
N ALA A 45 -18.54 -20.90 0.86
CA ALA A 45 -18.08 -19.71 1.57
C ALA A 45 -16.68 -19.26 1.16
N ASP A 46 -15.88 -20.15 0.59
CA ASP A 46 -14.53 -19.87 0.14
C ASP A 46 -14.51 -19.20 -1.24
N VAL A 47 -13.85 -18.05 -1.36
CA VAL A 47 -13.68 -17.36 -2.64
C VAL A 47 -12.64 -18.06 -3.53
N PHE A 48 -11.69 -18.80 -2.94
CA PHE A 48 -10.67 -19.55 -3.63
C PHE A 48 -10.65 -21.04 -3.18
N PRO A 49 -11.67 -21.85 -3.53
CA PRO A 49 -11.86 -23.23 -3.02
C PRO A 49 -10.75 -24.25 -3.30
N PHE A 50 -9.71 -23.87 -4.02
CA PHE A 50 -8.61 -24.75 -4.40
C PHE A 50 -7.25 -24.21 -3.92
N ASP A 51 -7.23 -23.15 -3.11
CA ASP A 51 -6.03 -22.52 -2.57
C ASP A 51 -6.17 -22.31 -1.06
N LYS A 52 -5.64 -23.28 -0.32
CA LYS A 52 -5.66 -23.36 1.15
C LYS A 52 -5.17 -22.09 1.88
N GLU A 53 -4.36 -21.25 1.23
CA GLU A 53 -3.79 -20.04 1.82
C GLU A 53 -4.63 -18.78 1.52
N ALA A 54 -5.71 -18.91 0.76
CA ALA A 54 -6.57 -17.83 0.29
C ALA A 54 -8.05 -18.19 0.52
N LYS A 55 -8.75 -17.41 1.37
CA LYS A 55 -10.16 -17.66 1.75
C LYS A 55 -11.12 -16.57 1.32
N TYR A 56 -10.64 -15.34 1.33
CA TYR A 56 -11.46 -14.13 1.28
C TYR A 56 -10.91 -13.15 0.25
N ASP A 57 -11.82 -12.43 -0.39
CA ASP A 57 -11.57 -11.32 -1.31
C ASP A 57 -12.63 -10.26 -1.00
N ALA A 58 -12.30 -9.32 -0.11
CA ALA A 58 -13.27 -8.43 0.49
C ALA A 58 -13.72 -7.28 -0.43
N ASP A 59 -13.00 -7.01 -1.51
CA ASP A 59 -13.40 -6.02 -2.52
C ASP A 59 -13.69 -6.60 -3.91
N GLY A 60 -13.42 -7.89 -4.12
CA GLY A 60 -13.79 -8.63 -5.32
C GLY A 60 -12.87 -8.34 -6.51
N ASP A 61 -11.62 -7.94 -6.26
CA ASP A 61 -10.64 -7.64 -7.31
C ASP A 61 -9.89 -8.88 -7.83
N GLY A 62 -10.08 -10.03 -7.17
CA GLY A 62 -9.44 -11.30 -7.50
C GLY A 62 -8.08 -11.51 -6.83
N VAL A 63 -7.66 -10.63 -5.94
CA VAL A 63 -6.48 -10.78 -5.09
C VAL A 63 -6.92 -11.22 -3.70
N PRO A 64 -6.39 -12.34 -3.15
CA PRO A 64 -6.74 -12.76 -1.81
C PRO A 64 -6.39 -11.72 -0.75
N ASP A 65 -7.28 -11.50 0.22
CA ASP A 65 -7.11 -10.60 1.38
C ASP A 65 -5.79 -10.87 2.13
N SER A 66 -5.29 -12.12 2.11
CA SER A 66 -4.03 -12.51 2.75
C SER A 66 -2.80 -11.93 2.07
N THR A 67 -2.92 -11.56 0.80
CA THR A 67 -1.84 -11.02 -0.05
C THR A 67 -2.10 -9.62 -0.57
N ASP A 68 -3.33 -9.13 -0.48
CA ASP A 68 -3.68 -7.78 -0.89
C ASP A 68 -3.21 -6.73 0.13
N LEU A 69 -2.58 -5.67 -0.38
CA LEU A 69 -2.15 -4.51 0.38
C LEU A 69 -3.33 -3.60 0.77
N PHE A 70 -4.42 -3.63 0.00
CA PHE A 70 -5.61 -2.82 0.25
C PHE A 70 -6.93 -3.61 0.12
N PRO A 71 -7.21 -4.58 1.04
CA PRO A 71 -8.33 -5.56 0.96
C PRO A 71 -9.76 -5.01 0.91
N ARG A 72 -9.96 -3.70 0.79
CA ARG A 72 -11.28 -3.06 0.75
C ARG A 72 -11.35 -2.01 -0.35
N ASN A 73 -10.43 -2.05 -1.30
CA ASN A 73 -10.29 -1.07 -2.35
C ASN A 73 -9.73 -1.71 -3.62
N SER A 74 -10.66 -2.23 -4.42
CA SER A 74 -10.47 -2.92 -5.70
C SER A 74 -9.85 -2.09 -6.83
N GLY A 75 -9.28 -0.93 -6.52
CA GLY A 75 -8.61 -0.06 -7.48
C GLY A 75 -7.25 0.41 -6.98
N MET A 76 -6.69 -0.31 -6.00
CA MET A 76 -5.39 -0.06 -5.39
C MET A 76 -4.71 -1.38 -5.02
N ASP A 77 -4.56 -2.26 -5.99
CA ASP A 77 -4.19 -3.64 -5.74
C ASP A 77 -2.64 -3.79 -5.66
N SER A 78 -1.90 -2.71 -5.98
CA SER A 78 -0.44 -2.75 -6.09
C SER A 78 0.28 -1.42 -5.87
N PHE A 79 1.56 -1.52 -5.47
CA PHE A 79 2.47 -0.37 -5.38
C PHE A 79 2.59 0.41 -6.70
N LEU A 80 2.44 -0.27 -7.85
CA LEU A 80 2.47 0.36 -9.16
C LEU A 80 1.27 1.29 -9.39
N ASP A 81 0.08 0.99 -8.87
CA ASP A 81 -1.08 1.89 -8.96
C ASP A 81 -0.91 3.14 -8.11
N ILE A 82 -0.33 2.99 -6.92
CA ILE A 82 0.07 4.12 -6.08
C ILE A 82 1.09 4.97 -6.85
N GLY A 83 2.10 4.34 -7.46
CA GLY A 83 3.13 5.00 -8.25
C GLY A 83 2.56 5.77 -9.44
N TRP A 84 1.64 5.17 -10.19
CA TRP A 84 0.97 5.80 -11.32
C TRP A 84 0.14 7.01 -10.88
N ARG A 85 -0.64 6.88 -9.80
CA ARG A 85 -1.45 7.97 -9.24
C ARG A 85 -0.59 9.14 -8.75
N ILE A 86 0.48 8.86 -8.01
CA ILE A 86 1.46 9.88 -7.58
C ILE A 86 2.09 10.55 -8.81
N GLY A 87 2.48 9.76 -9.81
CA GLY A 87 3.01 10.25 -11.08
C GLY A 87 2.06 11.22 -11.78
N LEU A 88 0.78 10.87 -11.90
CA LEU A 88 -0.25 11.73 -12.48
C LEU A 88 -0.45 13.05 -11.71
N VAL A 89 -0.38 13.01 -10.38
CA VAL A 89 -0.45 14.23 -9.55
C VAL A 89 0.75 15.14 -9.84
N PHE A 90 1.97 14.61 -9.87
CA PHE A 90 3.15 15.40 -10.22
C PHE A 90 3.10 15.93 -11.65
N LEU A 91 2.61 15.15 -12.60
CA LEU A 91 2.43 15.56 -13.99
C LEU A 91 1.40 16.69 -14.09
N GLY A 92 0.31 16.61 -13.33
CA GLY A 92 -0.71 17.65 -13.25
C GLY A 92 -0.18 18.95 -12.63
N ILE A 93 0.54 18.87 -11.51
CA ILE A 93 1.16 20.03 -10.86
C ILE A 93 2.22 20.64 -11.77
N GLY A 94 3.11 19.83 -12.35
CA GLY A 94 4.14 20.29 -13.29
C GLY A 94 3.52 20.94 -14.52
N GLY A 95 2.47 20.34 -15.07
CA GLY A 95 1.69 20.91 -16.17
C GLY A 95 1.05 22.25 -15.80
N LEU A 96 0.47 22.37 -14.60
CA LEU A 96 -0.11 23.61 -14.09
C LEU A 96 0.95 24.71 -13.91
N VAL A 97 2.13 24.36 -13.36
CA VAL A 97 3.26 25.29 -13.22
C VAL A 97 3.75 25.76 -14.58
N LEU A 98 4.02 24.84 -15.51
CA LEU A 98 4.43 25.17 -16.88
C LEU A 98 3.39 26.02 -17.60
N PHE A 99 2.11 25.75 -17.34
CA PHE A 99 1.02 26.50 -17.94
C PHE A 99 0.89 27.91 -17.38
N ILE A 100 1.07 28.08 -16.06
CA ILE A 100 1.16 29.41 -15.45
C ILE A 100 2.38 30.13 -16.03
N GLN A 101 3.58 29.53 -16.01
CA GLN A 101 4.80 30.08 -16.60
C GLN A 101 4.63 30.46 -18.09
N ARG A 102 3.91 29.66 -18.87
CA ARG A 102 3.68 29.91 -20.30
C ARG A 102 2.62 30.99 -20.55
N ARG A 103 1.64 31.15 -19.64
CA ARG A 103 0.61 32.20 -19.72
C ARG A 103 1.11 33.54 -19.18
N THR A 104 1.92 33.55 -18.12
CA THR A 104 2.66 34.72 -17.63
C THR A 104 4.03 34.76 -18.31
N GLY A 105 4.07 35.13 -19.59
CA GLY A 105 5.32 35.45 -20.26
C GLY A 105 5.91 36.75 -19.70
N THR A 106 6.45 36.72 -18.48
CA THR A 106 7.09 37.88 -17.84
C THR A 106 8.23 37.43 -16.94
N VAL A 107 9.43 37.75 -17.43
CA VAL A 107 10.66 38.10 -16.69
C VAL A 107 10.96 37.19 -15.50
N LEU A 108 11.79 36.18 -15.75
CA LEU A 108 12.71 35.74 -14.71
C LEU A 108 13.59 36.94 -14.40
N GLU A 109 13.18 37.76 -13.42
CA GLU A 109 14.13 38.60 -12.72
C GLU A 109 14.97 37.62 -11.93
N ASP A 110 16.13 37.32 -12.51
CA ASP A 110 17.24 36.69 -11.87
C ASP A 110 17.54 37.44 -10.57
N LYS A 111 16.94 36.97 -9.48
CA LYS A 111 17.53 37.17 -8.17
C LYS A 111 18.82 36.36 -8.16
N GLU A 112 19.86 36.97 -8.73
CA GLU A 112 21.23 36.74 -8.33
C GLU A 112 21.23 36.68 -6.81
N TRP A 113 21.60 35.53 -6.26
CA TRP A 113 22.04 35.47 -4.88
C TRP A 113 23.33 36.28 -4.81
N ASN A 114 23.18 37.59 -4.70
CA ASN A 114 24.30 38.45 -4.45
C ASN A 114 24.78 38.14 -3.03
N HIS A 115 25.79 37.29 -2.93
CA HIS A 115 26.61 37.12 -1.73
C HIS A 115 27.45 38.39 -1.54
N GLN A 116 26.79 39.54 -1.39
CA GLN A 116 27.44 40.75 -0.93
C GLN A 116 27.35 40.72 0.60
N SER A 117 28.35 40.08 1.22
CA SER A 117 28.69 40.38 2.60
C SER A 117 29.35 41.76 2.62
N MET A 118 28.53 42.80 2.51
CA MET A 118 29.00 44.16 2.75
C MET A 118 28.62 44.54 4.17
N SER A 119 29.66 44.62 4.99
CA SER A 119 29.76 45.29 6.28
C SER A 119 29.00 46.61 6.34
N ASP A 120 28.32 46.86 7.46
CA ASP A 120 28.51 48.13 8.16
C ASP A 120 28.19 48.02 9.67
N GLU A 121 29.27 48.10 10.43
CA GLU A 121 29.47 48.85 11.68
C GLU A 121 28.37 48.95 12.77
N GLY A 122 28.74 48.48 13.96
CA GLY A 122 27.99 48.68 15.20
C GLY A 122 28.69 48.14 16.46
N MET A 123 29.91 48.63 16.75
CA MET A 123 30.53 48.74 18.10
C MET A 123 30.86 47.46 18.89
N GLU A 124 32.14 47.07 18.96
CA GLU A 124 32.92 47.11 20.22
C GLU A 124 34.40 46.78 20.02
N GLN A 125 35.22 47.47 20.80
CA GLN A 125 36.68 47.57 20.74
C GLN A 125 37.39 46.24 21.05
N PHE A 126 38.29 45.79 20.18
CA PHE A 126 39.49 45.06 20.60
C PHE A 126 40.66 45.37 19.67
N ASN A 127 41.49 46.31 20.11
CA ASN A 127 42.72 46.71 19.45
C ASN A 127 43.70 45.51 19.44
N ARG A 128 43.75 44.76 18.33
CA ARG A 128 44.81 43.77 18.08
C ARG A 128 45.76 44.35 17.03
N PRO A 129 47.06 44.54 17.35
CA PRO A 129 48.00 45.13 16.41
C PRO A 129 48.19 44.25 15.17
N SER A 130 48.33 44.90 14.02
CA SER A 130 48.25 44.31 12.68
C SER A 130 49.60 43.87 12.08
N MET A 131 50.64 43.62 12.90
CA MET A 131 51.92 43.10 12.42
C MET A 131 52.54 42.11 13.40
N ALA A 132 53.15 41.06 12.84
CA ALA A 132 54.07 40.21 13.56
C ALA A 132 55.35 41.00 13.93
N PRO A 133 55.94 40.80 15.12
CA PRO A 133 57.17 41.49 15.51
C PRO A 133 58.34 41.11 14.59
N SER A 134 59.25 42.05 14.34
CA SER A 134 60.45 41.82 13.53
C SER A 134 61.44 40.89 14.24
N LEU A 135 62.16 40.10 13.43
CA LEU A 135 63.07 39.01 13.84
C LEU A 135 64.40 39.48 14.51
N GLU A 136 64.50 40.73 14.96
CA GLU A 136 65.71 41.25 15.63
C GLU A 136 65.71 41.07 17.15
N ASN A 137 64.66 40.48 17.74
CA ASN A 137 64.56 40.27 19.20
C ASN A 137 64.81 38.81 19.66
N PHE A 138 65.53 38.00 18.86
CA PHE A 138 65.96 36.66 19.27
C PHE A 138 67.48 36.51 19.13
N GLU A 139 68.20 37.03 20.14
CA GLU A 139 69.48 36.46 20.62
C GLU A 139 69.22 35.69 21.92
#